data_AF-A0A397SBB4-F1
#
_entry.id   AF-A0A397SBB4-F1
#
_cell.length_a   1.000
_cell.length_b   1.000
_cell.length_c   1.000
_cell.angle_alpha   90.00
_cell.angle_beta   90.00
_cell.angle_gamma   90.00
#
_symmetry.space_group_name_H-M   'P 1'
#
loop_
_entity.id
_entity.type
_entity.pdbx_description
1 polymer ?
#
loop_
_entity_poly.entity_id
_entity_poly.type
_entity_poly.pdbx_seq_one_letter_code
_entity_poly.pdbx_strand_id
1 'polypeptide(L)'
;MVNAQEWLDQNYPNKSKITQLILGTLVLRQQGLLKSNESLEGSLKVEGFNNLKTFSSFPSNLTKLEFSNCSNLTEIYCTDGKLTELNVTDCLKLTILQCGINNLTALDVRGLNNVQEINCVNNQLTSLDFLNQLSNPQKLTMLFLENNKFPAQNLEIFRQFTNLTHLTLYKNHFYGSLEPLKELTKLEVLTIDSTDIDSGLEYLPSNLKKIEAPWFFSPDSYGGKEKNLEELAEIQIEISSSPKKSKKTRQKEKLNNAQEQITRLQNELEIEKNKNNKLQKELEELKNKYVKQNQITKKYLQNQKVEVGELEKQLENLEFKDLKNHLENKIEVVPKK
;
A
#
# COMPACT_ATOMS: atom_id res chain seq x y z
N MET A 1 4.41 -0.95 25.62
CA MET A 1 3.30 -1.05 24.64
C MET A 1 2.08 -0.39 25.26
N VAL A 2 1.18 0.16 24.45
CA VAL A 2 0.07 0.99 24.94
C VAL A 2 -1.24 0.34 24.50
N ASN A 3 -2.15 0.08 25.44
CA ASN A 3 -3.46 -0.47 25.13
C ASN A 3 -4.21 0.50 24.19
N ALA A 4 -4.59 0.01 23.01
CA ALA A 4 -5.17 0.85 21.97
C ALA A 4 -6.52 1.45 22.36
N GLN A 5 -7.36 0.68 23.06
CA GLN A 5 -8.69 1.12 23.47
C GLN A 5 -8.62 2.21 24.54
N GLU A 6 -7.84 1.96 25.60
CA GLU A 6 -7.62 2.94 26.67
C GLU A 6 -7.04 4.25 26.11
N TRP A 7 -6.08 4.14 25.20
CA TRP A 7 -5.50 5.31 24.54
C TRP A 7 -6.54 6.08 23.71
N LEU A 8 -7.39 5.37 22.94
CA LEU A 8 -8.43 6.01 22.14
C LEU A 8 -9.43 6.77 23.02
N ASP A 9 -9.89 6.14 24.09
CA ASP A 9 -10.90 6.73 24.98
C ASP A 9 -10.35 7.94 25.75
N GLN A 10 -9.07 7.93 26.11
CA GLN A 10 -8.39 9.07 26.75
C GLN A 10 -8.17 10.25 25.77
N ASN A 11 -7.78 9.97 24.53
CA ASN A 11 -7.41 11.02 23.56
C ASN A 11 -8.61 11.58 22.78
N TYR A 12 -9.70 10.83 22.67
CA TYR A 12 -10.91 11.23 21.92
C TYR A 12 -12.19 11.17 22.77
N PRO A 13 -12.27 11.94 23.88
CA PRO A 13 -13.47 11.98 24.72
C PRO A 13 -14.69 12.57 24.00
N ASN A 14 -14.47 13.41 22.97
CA ASN A 14 -15.54 13.94 22.12
C ASN A 14 -15.35 13.50 20.66
N LYS A 15 -16.05 12.43 20.30
CA LYS A 15 -15.97 11.76 19.00
C LYS A 15 -16.77 12.46 17.89
N SER A 16 -17.72 13.32 18.27
CA SER A 16 -18.74 13.86 17.36
C SER A 16 -18.19 14.74 16.23
N LYS A 17 -17.03 15.38 16.40
CA LYS A 17 -16.44 16.27 15.39
C LYS A 17 -15.34 15.62 14.54
N ILE A 18 -14.97 14.38 14.87
CA ILE A 18 -13.84 13.70 14.24
C ILE A 18 -14.28 13.14 12.89
N THR A 19 -13.65 13.63 11.82
CA THR A 19 -13.89 13.17 10.45
C THR A 19 -12.79 12.25 9.93
N GLN A 20 -11.62 12.29 10.55
CA GLN A 20 -10.48 11.42 10.25
C GLN A 20 -9.83 10.96 11.54
N LEU A 21 -9.50 9.67 11.63
CA LEU A 21 -8.84 9.06 12.77
C LEU A 21 -7.60 8.30 12.28
N ILE A 22 -6.41 8.78 12.66
CA ILE A 22 -5.13 8.23 12.22
C ILE A 22 -4.38 7.73 13.46
N LEU A 23 -4.25 6.42 13.56
CA LEU A 23 -3.66 5.67 14.67
C LEU A 23 -2.37 4.95 14.28
N GLY A 24 -1.82 5.24 13.10
CA GLY A 24 -0.55 4.68 12.64
C GLY A 24 0.59 5.03 13.59
N THR A 25 1.37 4.03 14.00
CA THR A 25 2.41 4.18 15.03
C THR A 25 3.40 5.31 14.71
N LEU A 26 3.81 5.43 13.44
CA LEU A 26 4.74 6.47 12.99
C LEU A 26 4.14 7.87 13.10
N VAL A 27 2.86 8.03 12.72
CA VAL A 27 2.15 9.32 12.75
C VAL A 27 1.97 9.79 14.20
N LEU A 28 1.53 8.89 15.08
CA LEU A 28 1.34 9.22 16.51
C LEU A 28 2.66 9.62 17.17
N ARG A 29 3.79 8.97 16.82
CA ARG A 29 5.12 9.38 17.29
C ARG A 29 5.54 10.74 16.77
N GLN A 30 5.29 11.04 15.49
CA GLN A 30 5.58 12.37 14.91
C GLN A 30 4.77 13.48 15.58
N GLN A 31 3.56 13.18 16.04
CA GLN A 31 2.70 14.11 16.77
C GLN A 31 3.03 14.20 18.27
N GLY A 32 4.01 13.43 18.76
CA GLY A 32 4.36 13.38 20.18
C GLY A 32 3.32 12.69 21.06
N LEU A 33 2.35 11.99 20.47
CA LEU A 33 1.29 11.28 21.19
C LEU A 33 1.70 9.87 21.65
N LEU A 34 2.79 9.35 21.09
CA LEU A 34 3.48 8.13 21.54
C LEU A 34 4.98 8.37 21.62
N LYS A 35 5.65 7.73 22.57
CA LYS A 35 7.12 7.71 22.65
C LYS A 35 7.71 6.86 21.52
N SER A 36 9.01 7.06 21.24
CA SER A 36 9.72 6.39 20.14
C SER A 36 9.70 4.86 20.20
N ASN A 37 9.55 4.27 21.38
CA ASN A 37 9.45 2.83 21.62
C ASN A 37 8.01 2.33 21.89
N GLU A 38 7.02 3.23 21.88
CA GLU A 38 5.62 2.89 22.13
C GLU A 38 4.87 2.62 20.81
N SER A 39 3.87 1.75 20.88
CA SER A 39 2.93 1.45 19.79
C SER A 39 1.60 1.04 20.41
N LEU A 40 0.52 1.33 19.71
CA LEU A 40 -0.81 0.87 20.08
C LEU A 40 -0.94 -0.63 19.78
N GLU A 41 -1.49 -1.37 20.72
CA GLU A 41 -1.67 -2.82 20.62
C GLU A 41 -3.01 -3.31 21.16
N GLY A 42 -3.28 -4.59 20.89
CA GLY A 42 -4.46 -5.28 21.38
C GLY A 42 -5.69 -5.04 20.51
N SER A 43 -6.86 -5.16 21.12
CA SER A 43 -8.14 -4.97 20.45
C SER A 43 -8.56 -3.50 20.46
N LEU A 44 -9.13 -3.04 19.35
CA LEU A 44 -9.65 -1.68 19.20
C LEU A 44 -11.08 -1.73 18.67
N LYS A 45 -12.00 -1.09 19.39
CA LYS A 45 -13.37 -0.84 18.95
C LYS A 45 -13.55 0.65 18.68
N VAL A 46 -13.70 1.00 17.40
CA VAL A 46 -14.01 2.37 16.97
C VAL A 46 -15.53 2.55 17.03
N GLU A 47 -16.00 3.10 18.14
CA GLU A 47 -17.42 3.24 18.42
C GLU A 47 -17.86 4.69 18.62
N GLY A 48 -18.96 5.07 17.97
CA GLY A 48 -19.63 6.36 18.16
C GLY A 48 -19.02 7.52 17.38
N PHE A 49 -18.11 7.23 16.45
CA PHE A 49 -17.51 8.20 15.56
C PHE A 49 -18.43 8.48 14.35
N ASN A 50 -19.62 9.04 14.62
CA ASN A 50 -20.69 9.18 13.62
C ASN A 50 -20.30 10.02 12.39
N ASN A 51 -19.33 10.94 12.50
CA ASN A 51 -18.89 11.81 11.41
C ASN A 51 -17.57 11.36 10.76
N LEU A 52 -17.01 10.24 11.22
CA LEU A 52 -15.76 9.69 10.69
C LEU A 52 -15.96 9.24 9.25
N LYS A 53 -15.07 9.69 8.37
CA LYS A 53 -15.01 9.34 6.95
C LYS A 53 -13.83 8.45 6.63
N THR A 54 -12.71 8.67 7.33
CA THR A 54 -11.46 7.94 7.08
C THR A 54 -10.87 7.43 8.38
N PHE A 55 -10.55 6.14 8.41
CA PHE A 55 -9.78 5.50 9.47
C PHE A 55 -8.45 4.99 8.93
N SER A 56 -7.35 5.23 9.63
CA SER A 56 -6.04 4.68 9.30
C SER A 56 -5.33 4.20 10.55
N SER A 57 -4.73 3.02 10.52
CA SER A 57 -3.91 2.48 11.62
C SER A 57 -2.58 1.87 11.18
N PHE A 58 -2.19 2.01 9.90
CA PHE A 58 -0.93 1.47 9.38
C PHE A 58 0.30 2.29 9.86
N PRO A 59 1.41 1.65 10.26
CA PRO A 59 1.52 0.29 10.80
C PRO A 59 1.05 0.26 12.28
N SER A 60 0.47 -0.86 12.73
CA SER A 60 0.03 -1.03 14.13
C SER A 60 0.19 -2.44 14.66
N ASN A 61 0.19 -2.59 16.00
CA ASN A 61 0.18 -3.90 16.67
C ASN A 61 -1.23 -4.32 17.09
N LEU A 62 -2.27 -3.83 16.41
CA LEU A 62 -3.65 -4.23 16.68
C LEU A 62 -3.86 -5.68 16.28
N THR A 63 -4.52 -6.45 17.16
CA THR A 63 -4.87 -7.86 16.91
C THR A 63 -6.32 -8.03 16.47
N LYS A 64 -7.17 -7.05 16.83
CA LYS A 64 -8.60 -7.04 16.51
C LYS A 64 -9.07 -5.62 16.28
N LEU A 65 -9.85 -5.40 15.23
CA LEU A 65 -10.42 -4.10 14.88
C LEU A 65 -11.90 -4.23 14.57
N GLU A 66 -12.72 -3.47 15.27
CA GLU A 66 -14.17 -3.44 15.07
C GLU A 66 -14.67 -2.01 14.93
N PHE A 67 -15.67 -1.82 14.06
CA PHE A 67 -16.37 -0.55 13.90
C PHE A 67 -17.81 -0.71 14.31
N SER A 68 -18.33 0.24 15.08
CA SER A 68 -19.77 0.32 15.37
C SER A 68 -20.22 1.77 15.42
N ASN A 69 -21.42 2.05 14.94
CA ASN A 69 -21.94 3.42 14.82
C ASN A 69 -20.97 4.37 14.08
N CYS A 70 -20.34 3.88 13.01
CA CYS A 70 -19.45 4.65 12.13
C CYS A 70 -20.09 4.84 10.75
N SER A 71 -21.36 5.28 10.72
CA SER A 71 -22.23 5.25 9.53
C SER A 71 -21.78 6.11 8.35
N ASN A 72 -20.80 7.00 8.55
CA ASN A 72 -20.24 7.85 7.50
C ASN A 72 -18.85 7.42 7.03
N LEU A 73 -18.33 6.30 7.56
CA LEU A 73 -16.99 5.81 7.23
C LEU A 73 -16.98 5.31 5.78
N THR A 74 -16.12 5.90 4.97
CA THR A 74 -15.96 5.59 3.55
C THR A 74 -14.65 4.85 3.27
N GLU A 75 -13.62 5.06 4.10
CA GLU A 75 -12.27 4.54 3.86
C GLU A 75 -11.64 3.96 5.12
N ILE A 76 -11.11 2.74 5.01
CA ILE A 76 -10.36 2.06 6.08
C ILE A 76 -8.99 1.63 5.53
N TYR A 77 -7.93 2.08 6.22
CA TYR A 77 -6.54 1.73 5.94
C TYR A 77 -5.90 1.07 7.17
N CYS A 78 -5.88 -0.25 7.21
CA CYS A 78 -5.34 -1.04 8.33
C CYS A 78 -4.31 -2.08 7.87
N THR A 79 -3.61 -1.79 6.78
CA THR A 79 -2.52 -2.61 6.24
C THR A 79 -1.37 -2.72 7.27
N ASP A 80 -0.49 -3.73 7.11
CA ASP A 80 0.75 -3.92 7.89
C ASP A 80 0.53 -3.84 9.39
N GLY A 81 -0.19 -4.85 9.86
CA GLY A 81 -0.52 -5.02 11.25
C GLY A 81 -0.44 -6.46 11.68
N LYS A 82 -1.13 -6.75 12.78
CA LYS A 82 -1.24 -8.10 13.36
C LYS A 82 -2.69 -8.54 13.47
N LEU A 83 -3.59 -7.96 12.67
CA LEU A 83 -5.01 -8.23 12.76
C LEU A 83 -5.29 -9.70 12.48
N THR A 84 -5.97 -10.33 13.42
CA THR A 84 -6.54 -11.67 13.32
C THR A 84 -8.05 -11.62 13.11
N GLU A 85 -8.67 -10.51 13.55
CA GLU A 85 -10.11 -10.24 13.41
C GLU A 85 -10.33 -8.80 12.91
N LEU A 86 -11.20 -8.66 11.91
CA LEU A 86 -11.63 -7.38 11.37
C LEU A 86 -13.15 -7.42 11.14
N ASN A 87 -13.87 -6.55 11.85
CA ASN A 87 -15.32 -6.40 11.69
C ASN A 87 -15.65 -5.03 11.06
N VAL A 88 -16.15 -5.07 9.83
CA VAL A 88 -16.56 -3.90 9.03
C VAL A 88 -18.04 -3.93 8.64
N THR A 89 -18.85 -4.82 9.22
CA THR A 89 -20.24 -5.03 8.77
C THR A 89 -21.16 -3.82 8.98
N ASP A 90 -20.82 -2.95 9.94
CA ASP A 90 -21.56 -1.71 10.23
C ASP A 90 -21.13 -0.53 9.32
N CYS A 91 -20.11 -0.71 8.48
CA CYS A 91 -19.54 0.34 7.63
C CYS A 91 -20.28 0.45 6.28
N LEU A 92 -21.58 0.71 6.30
CA LEU A 92 -22.47 0.61 5.13
C LEU A 92 -22.13 1.56 3.96
N LYS A 93 -21.37 2.62 4.21
CA LYS A 93 -20.90 3.59 3.20
C LYS A 93 -19.47 3.34 2.72
N LEU A 94 -18.83 2.26 3.17
CA LEU A 94 -17.44 1.97 2.84
C LEU A 94 -17.28 1.81 1.31
N THR A 95 -16.30 2.53 0.76
CA THR A 95 -15.88 2.46 -0.63
C THR A 95 -14.50 1.83 -0.77
N ILE A 96 -13.62 2.02 0.22
CA ILE A 96 -12.24 1.52 0.20
C ILE A 96 -11.95 0.72 1.48
N LEU A 97 -11.52 -0.53 1.31
CA LEU A 97 -11.02 -1.39 2.37
C LEU A 97 -9.61 -1.87 2.06
N GLN A 98 -8.61 -1.34 2.77
CA GLN A 98 -7.23 -1.83 2.74
C GLN A 98 -6.87 -2.51 4.06
N CYS A 99 -6.71 -3.83 4.03
CA CYS A 99 -6.43 -4.68 5.18
C CYS A 99 -5.32 -5.71 4.89
N GLY A 100 -4.49 -5.45 3.88
CA GLY A 100 -3.39 -6.34 3.50
C GLY A 100 -2.28 -6.44 4.56
N ILE A 101 -1.41 -7.44 4.45
CA ILE A 101 -0.27 -7.65 5.37
C ILE A 101 -0.78 -7.75 6.83
N ASN A 102 -1.64 -8.74 7.07
CA ASN A 102 -2.20 -9.07 8.38
C ASN A 102 -2.29 -10.60 8.52
N ASN A 103 -2.95 -11.09 9.57
CA ASN A 103 -3.13 -12.51 9.86
C ASN A 103 -4.61 -12.93 9.78
N LEU A 104 -5.41 -12.27 8.93
CA LEU A 104 -6.84 -12.56 8.80
C LEU A 104 -7.06 -13.94 8.18
N THR A 105 -7.89 -14.77 8.81
CA THR A 105 -8.26 -16.10 8.31
C THR A 105 -9.61 -16.12 7.60
N ALA A 106 -10.45 -15.12 7.90
CA ALA A 106 -11.73 -14.87 7.27
C ALA A 106 -11.95 -13.36 7.13
N LEU A 107 -12.80 -12.99 6.18
CA LEU A 107 -13.28 -11.62 6.00
C LEU A 107 -14.80 -11.67 5.81
N ASP A 108 -15.49 -10.69 6.38
CA ASP A 108 -16.92 -10.53 6.24
C ASP A 108 -17.21 -9.15 5.65
N VAL A 109 -17.80 -9.14 4.46
CA VAL A 109 -18.10 -7.92 3.71
C VAL A 109 -19.60 -7.71 3.55
N ARG A 110 -20.42 -8.41 4.35
CA ARG A 110 -21.87 -8.20 4.39
C ARG A 110 -22.18 -6.73 4.67
N GLY A 111 -23.11 -6.18 3.90
CA GLY A 111 -23.55 -4.79 4.03
C GLY A 111 -22.65 -3.75 3.35
N LEU A 112 -21.48 -4.13 2.81
CA LEU A 112 -20.58 -3.22 2.07
C LEU A 112 -21.09 -2.92 0.66
N ASN A 113 -22.30 -2.36 0.56
CA ASN A 113 -23.06 -2.17 -0.68
C ASN A 113 -22.47 -1.13 -1.64
N ASN A 114 -21.42 -0.43 -1.23
CA ASN A 114 -20.78 0.66 -1.95
C ASN A 114 -19.27 0.42 -2.20
N VAL A 115 -18.73 -0.73 -1.80
CA VAL A 115 -17.30 -1.01 -1.90
C VAL A 115 -16.85 -1.02 -3.36
N GLN A 116 -15.74 -0.33 -3.61
CA GLN A 116 -15.10 -0.18 -4.92
C GLN A 116 -13.70 -0.80 -4.91
N GLU A 117 -13.05 -0.82 -3.76
CA GLU A 117 -11.72 -1.38 -3.56
C GLU A 117 -11.70 -2.30 -2.34
N ILE A 118 -11.22 -3.53 -2.56
CA ILE A 118 -10.85 -4.47 -1.50
C ILE A 118 -9.41 -4.89 -1.73
N ASN A 119 -8.54 -4.55 -0.78
CA ASN A 119 -7.18 -5.05 -0.71
C ASN A 119 -6.99 -5.88 0.56
N CYS A 120 -6.81 -7.18 0.38
CA CYS A 120 -6.54 -8.13 1.46
C CYS A 120 -5.32 -9.02 1.15
N VAL A 121 -4.33 -8.47 0.43
CA VAL A 121 -3.09 -9.18 0.09
C VAL A 121 -2.35 -9.64 1.35
N ASN A 122 -1.55 -10.71 1.26
CA ASN A 122 -0.69 -11.17 2.36
C ASN A 122 -1.49 -11.38 3.66
N ASN A 123 -2.50 -12.24 3.60
CA ASN A 123 -3.29 -12.69 4.74
C ASN A 123 -3.32 -14.23 4.77
N GLN A 124 -4.18 -14.82 5.59
CA GLN A 124 -4.38 -16.26 5.72
C GLN A 124 -5.79 -16.67 5.30
N LEU A 125 -6.43 -15.93 4.38
CA LEU A 125 -7.81 -16.18 3.97
C LEU A 125 -7.94 -17.54 3.27
N THR A 126 -8.97 -18.30 3.62
CA THR A 126 -9.16 -19.69 3.16
C THR A 126 -10.38 -19.88 2.26
N SER A 127 -11.21 -18.86 2.06
CA SER A 127 -12.37 -18.93 1.17
C SER A 127 -12.60 -17.60 0.46
N LEU A 128 -13.08 -17.67 -0.78
CA LEU A 128 -13.56 -16.51 -1.54
C LEU A 128 -15.05 -16.25 -1.35
N ASP A 129 -15.76 -17.06 -0.56
CA ASP A 129 -17.22 -16.94 -0.35
C ASP A 129 -17.64 -15.58 0.20
N PHE A 130 -16.73 -14.87 0.87
CA PHE A 130 -17.01 -13.51 1.32
C PHE A 130 -17.34 -12.58 0.14
N LEU A 131 -16.76 -12.81 -1.03
CA LEU A 131 -17.08 -12.02 -2.23
C LEU A 131 -18.54 -12.19 -2.68
N ASN A 132 -19.15 -13.35 -2.43
CA ASN A 132 -20.57 -13.59 -2.73
C ASN A 132 -21.53 -12.85 -1.77
N GLN A 133 -21.01 -12.28 -0.68
CA GLN A 133 -21.80 -11.49 0.26
C GLN A 133 -22.03 -10.05 -0.24
N LEU A 134 -21.29 -9.62 -1.27
CA LEU A 134 -21.44 -8.30 -1.87
C LEU A 134 -22.77 -8.22 -2.63
N SER A 135 -23.68 -7.36 -2.17
CA SER A 135 -24.97 -7.19 -2.85
C SER A 135 -24.87 -6.49 -4.21
N ASN A 136 -23.78 -5.74 -4.45
CA ASN A 136 -23.53 -5.00 -5.68
C ASN A 136 -22.11 -5.28 -6.22
N PRO A 137 -21.82 -6.50 -6.70
CA PRO A 137 -20.47 -6.88 -7.16
C PRO A 137 -19.96 -5.96 -8.29
N GLN A 138 -20.88 -5.39 -9.07
CA GLN A 138 -20.58 -4.47 -10.16
C GLN A 138 -20.02 -3.10 -9.70
N LYS A 139 -20.05 -2.77 -8.41
CA LYS A 139 -19.36 -1.57 -7.90
C LYS A 139 -17.88 -1.79 -7.66
N LEU A 140 -17.45 -3.05 -7.49
CA LEU A 140 -16.06 -3.37 -7.24
C LEU A 140 -15.23 -3.12 -8.51
N THR A 141 -14.23 -2.27 -8.38
CA THR A 141 -13.31 -1.90 -9.47
C THR A 141 -11.90 -2.44 -9.23
N MET A 142 -11.51 -2.66 -7.98
CA MET A 142 -10.18 -3.11 -7.62
C MET A 142 -10.25 -4.21 -6.56
N LEU A 143 -9.64 -5.36 -6.87
CA LEU A 143 -9.63 -6.53 -6.00
C LEU A 143 -8.22 -7.12 -5.94
N PHE A 144 -7.63 -7.08 -4.75
CA PHE A 144 -6.27 -7.59 -4.51
C PHE A 144 -6.30 -8.76 -3.52
N LEU A 145 -5.98 -9.96 -4.00
CA LEU A 145 -6.13 -11.23 -3.28
C LEU A 145 -4.81 -11.97 -3.05
N GLU A 146 -3.69 -11.34 -3.42
CA GLU A 146 -2.38 -11.98 -3.50
C GLU A 146 -1.94 -12.63 -2.19
N ASN A 147 -1.24 -13.77 -2.30
CA ASN A 147 -0.60 -14.46 -1.20
C ASN A 147 -1.54 -14.69 0.00
N ASN A 148 -2.57 -15.50 -0.24
CA ASN A 148 -3.51 -15.98 0.78
C ASN A 148 -3.43 -17.52 0.87
N LYS A 149 -4.40 -18.15 1.52
CA LYS A 149 -4.49 -19.62 1.71
C LYS A 149 -5.72 -20.19 1.03
N PHE A 150 -6.11 -19.62 -0.10
CA PHE A 150 -7.25 -20.12 -0.86
C PHE A 150 -6.97 -21.55 -1.34
N PRO A 151 -7.91 -22.49 -1.14
CA PRO A 151 -7.81 -23.83 -1.71
C PRO A 151 -7.87 -23.74 -3.23
N ALA A 152 -7.39 -24.81 -3.88
CA ALA A 152 -7.37 -24.89 -5.32
C ALA A 152 -8.78 -24.71 -5.91
N GLN A 153 -8.94 -23.74 -6.81
CA GLN A 153 -10.24 -23.42 -7.43
C GLN A 153 -10.09 -22.70 -8.77
N ASN A 154 -11.14 -22.69 -9.58
CA ASN A 154 -11.17 -21.95 -10.83
C ASN A 154 -11.58 -20.47 -10.63
N LEU A 155 -11.69 -19.72 -11.73
CA LEU A 155 -11.96 -18.29 -11.72
C LEU A 155 -13.45 -17.90 -11.84
N GLU A 156 -14.37 -18.87 -11.73
CA GLU A 156 -15.80 -18.62 -11.98
C GLU A 156 -16.41 -17.52 -11.11
N ILE A 157 -15.95 -17.41 -9.86
CA ILE A 157 -16.43 -16.38 -8.93
C ILE A 157 -16.18 -14.96 -9.43
N PHE A 158 -15.18 -14.76 -10.29
CA PHE A 158 -14.81 -13.43 -10.77
C PHE A 158 -15.71 -12.90 -11.89
N ARG A 159 -16.48 -13.78 -12.55
CA ARG A 159 -17.37 -13.42 -13.66
C ARG A 159 -18.37 -12.31 -13.31
N GLN A 160 -18.77 -12.21 -12.04
CA GLN A 160 -19.73 -11.23 -11.57
C GLN A 160 -19.17 -9.79 -11.43
N PHE A 161 -17.86 -9.59 -11.46
CA PHE A 161 -17.24 -8.27 -11.23
C PHE A 161 -16.86 -7.59 -12.55
N THR A 162 -17.83 -7.37 -13.44
CA THR A 162 -17.57 -6.90 -14.82
C THR A 162 -16.98 -5.48 -14.91
N ASN A 163 -17.00 -4.72 -13.81
CA ASN A 163 -16.37 -3.40 -13.72
C ASN A 163 -14.94 -3.40 -13.14
N LEU A 164 -14.34 -4.57 -12.86
CA LEU A 164 -12.95 -4.64 -12.41
C LEU A 164 -12.01 -4.02 -13.43
N THR A 165 -11.13 -3.16 -12.92
CA THR A 165 -9.97 -2.60 -13.62
C THR A 165 -8.69 -3.25 -13.11
N HIS A 166 -8.65 -3.70 -11.85
CA HIS A 166 -7.50 -4.35 -11.24
C HIS A 166 -7.92 -5.65 -10.55
N LEU A 167 -7.29 -6.75 -10.95
CA LEU A 167 -7.46 -8.05 -10.32
C LEU A 167 -6.08 -8.69 -10.07
N THR A 168 -5.75 -8.94 -8.82
CA THR A 168 -4.47 -9.59 -8.49
C THR A 168 -4.67 -10.90 -7.76
N LEU A 169 -4.16 -11.99 -8.34
CA LEU A 169 -4.38 -13.37 -7.91
C LEU A 169 -3.08 -14.07 -7.49
N TYR A 170 -1.93 -13.39 -7.63
CA TYR A 170 -0.59 -13.91 -7.37
C TYR A 170 -0.48 -14.78 -6.12
N LYS A 171 0.30 -15.87 -6.18
CA LYS A 171 0.62 -16.74 -5.02
C LYS A 171 -0.64 -17.37 -4.38
N ASN A 172 -1.52 -17.89 -5.23
CA ASN A 172 -2.69 -18.67 -4.82
C ASN A 172 -2.90 -19.83 -5.80
N HIS A 173 -3.64 -20.87 -5.39
CA HIS A 173 -3.86 -22.07 -6.19
C HIS A 173 -5.03 -21.95 -7.18
N PHE A 174 -5.07 -20.88 -7.98
CA PHE A 174 -6.10 -20.74 -9.02
C PHE A 174 -5.76 -21.60 -10.24
N TYR A 175 -6.70 -22.40 -10.75
CA TYR A 175 -6.45 -23.30 -11.89
C TYR A 175 -7.40 -23.10 -13.07
N GLY A 176 -7.03 -23.69 -14.21
CA GLY A 176 -7.86 -23.77 -15.41
C GLY A 176 -7.69 -22.56 -16.33
N SER A 177 -8.77 -22.22 -17.05
CA SER A 177 -8.77 -21.18 -18.08
C SER A 177 -9.11 -19.79 -17.55
N LEU A 178 -8.62 -18.75 -18.23
CA LEU A 178 -9.02 -17.35 -18.06
C LEU A 178 -10.40 -17.01 -18.68
N GLU A 179 -11.09 -17.97 -19.32
CA GLU A 179 -12.44 -17.76 -19.88
C GLU A 179 -13.42 -17.05 -18.93
N PRO A 180 -13.47 -17.35 -17.60
CA PRO A 180 -14.40 -16.66 -16.70
C PRO A 180 -14.20 -15.15 -16.64
N LEU A 181 -13.03 -14.64 -17.05
CA LEU A 181 -12.69 -13.23 -17.08
C LEU A 181 -13.10 -12.53 -18.39
N LYS A 182 -13.64 -13.25 -19.39
CA LYS A 182 -13.93 -12.70 -20.73
C LYS A 182 -14.83 -11.46 -20.74
N GLU A 183 -15.76 -11.37 -19.79
CA GLU A 183 -16.70 -10.25 -19.67
C GLU A 183 -16.13 -9.06 -18.89
N LEU A 184 -14.93 -9.18 -18.30
CA LEU A 184 -14.24 -8.10 -17.57
C LEU A 184 -13.55 -7.16 -18.56
N THR A 185 -14.34 -6.57 -19.46
CA THR A 185 -13.89 -5.69 -20.54
C THR A 185 -13.18 -4.41 -20.08
N LYS A 186 -13.27 -4.08 -18.78
CA LYS A 186 -12.59 -2.92 -18.18
C LYS A 186 -11.26 -3.27 -17.52
N LEU A 187 -10.85 -4.54 -17.53
CA LEU A 187 -9.64 -4.98 -16.85
C LEU A 187 -8.39 -4.34 -17.47
N GLU A 188 -7.62 -3.63 -16.64
CA GLU A 188 -6.39 -2.95 -17.02
C GLU A 188 -5.15 -3.63 -16.44
N VAL A 189 -5.29 -4.23 -15.25
CA VAL A 189 -4.21 -4.93 -14.55
C VAL A 189 -4.70 -6.30 -14.10
N LEU A 190 -3.96 -7.33 -14.51
CA LEU A 190 -4.16 -8.71 -14.08
C LEU A 190 -2.84 -9.31 -13.61
N THR A 191 -2.80 -9.88 -12.42
CA THR A 191 -1.64 -10.70 -11.99
C THR A 191 -2.12 -12.13 -11.74
N ILE A 192 -1.59 -13.08 -12.51
CA ILE A 192 -1.93 -14.52 -12.41
C ILE A 192 -0.72 -15.33 -11.97
N ASP A 193 0.18 -14.62 -11.30
CA ASP A 193 1.49 -15.10 -10.98
C ASP A 193 1.49 -16.26 -10.00
N SER A 194 2.36 -17.26 -10.18
CA SER A 194 2.45 -18.38 -9.22
C SER A 194 1.06 -18.95 -8.89
N THR A 195 0.24 -19.10 -9.93
CA THR A 195 -1.03 -19.82 -9.93
C THR A 195 -0.90 -21.06 -10.82
N ASP A 196 -1.95 -21.88 -10.85
CA ASP A 196 -2.07 -23.11 -11.63
C ASP A 196 -2.92 -22.89 -12.91
N ILE A 197 -3.08 -21.64 -13.38
CA ILE A 197 -3.81 -21.26 -14.60
C ILE A 197 -3.00 -21.68 -15.84
N ASP A 198 -3.65 -22.34 -16.80
CA ASP A 198 -2.97 -23.02 -17.91
C ASP A 198 -3.41 -22.59 -19.33
N SER A 199 -4.48 -21.78 -19.45
CA SER A 199 -5.09 -21.48 -20.75
C SER A 199 -5.97 -20.21 -20.75
N GLY A 200 -6.42 -19.77 -21.92
CA GLY A 200 -7.46 -18.75 -22.06
C GLY A 200 -6.97 -17.30 -22.24
N LEU A 201 -5.71 -17.08 -22.59
CA LEU A 201 -5.19 -15.72 -22.85
C LEU A 201 -5.96 -14.99 -23.96
N GLU A 202 -6.56 -15.74 -24.90
CA GLU A 202 -7.43 -15.23 -25.96
C GLU A 202 -8.72 -14.56 -25.46
N TYR A 203 -9.12 -14.81 -24.21
CA TYR A 203 -10.29 -14.19 -23.58
C TYR A 203 -9.98 -12.86 -22.89
N LEU A 204 -8.70 -12.49 -22.75
CA LEU A 204 -8.32 -11.26 -22.10
C LEU A 204 -8.65 -10.04 -22.98
N PRO A 205 -9.12 -8.94 -22.38
CA PRO A 205 -9.54 -7.78 -23.13
C PRO A 205 -8.33 -7.03 -23.70
N SER A 206 -8.49 -6.42 -24.87
CA SER A 206 -7.38 -5.76 -25.59
C SER A 206 -6.83 -4.51 -24.90
N ASN A 207 -7.55 -3.94 -23.92
CA ASN A 207 -7.13 -2.77 -23.13
C ASN A 207 -6.30 -3.12 -21.88
N LEU A 208 -5.91 -4.38 -21.72
CA LEU A 208 -5.09 -4.83 -20.61
C LEU A 208 -3.69 -4.19 -20.72
N LYS A 209 -3.35 -3.33 -19.75
CA LYS A 209 -2.10 -2.56 -19.72
C LYS A 209 -0.96 -3.36 -19.10
N LYS A 210 -1.28 -4.26 -18.17
CA LYS A 210 -0.30 -5.01 -17.40
C LYS A 210 -0.83 -6.42 -17.12
N ILE A 211 -0.06 -7.42 -17.56
CA ILE A 211 -0.16 -8.79 -17.06
C ILE A 211 1.13 -9.06 -16.32
N GLU A 212 1.05 -9.33 -15.03
CA GLU A 212 2.14 -10.05 -14.36
C GLU A 212 1.77 -11.54 -14.42
N ALA A 213 2.79 -12.37 -14.70
CA ALA A 213 2.86 -13.82 -14.53
C ALA A 213 4.38 -14.13 -14.40
N PRO A 214 4.90 -14.87 -13.39
CA PRO A 214 6.29 -15.18 -13.22
C PRO A 214 6.38 -16.50 -13.94
N TRP A 215 6.42 -16.40 -15.26
CA TRP A 215 7.67 -16.61 -15.95
C TRP A 215 8.36 -15.39 -16.56
N PHE A 216 8.09 -14.13 -16.15
CA PHE A 216 8.84 -13.02 -16.77
C PHE A 216 9.63 -12.01 -15.91
N PHE A 217 9.47 -11.90 -14.59
CA PHE A 217 10.35 -10.98 -13.83
C PHE A 217 10.67 -11.47 -12.41
N SER A 218 11.72 -12.27 -12.27
CA SER A 218 12.62 -12.20 -11.11
C SER A 218 14.04 -12.63 -11.53
N PRO A 219 15.09 -11.80 -11.33
CA PRO A 219 16.46 -12.12 -11.73
C PRO A 219 17.15 -13.24 -10.95
N ASP A 220 16.50 -13.80 -9.91
CA ASP A 220 17.18 -14.66 -8.95
C ASP A 220 16.59 -16.08 -8.90
N SER A 221 16.72 -16.83 -10.01
CA SER A 221 16.80 -18.31 -10.00
C SER A 221 17.18 -18.86 -11.38
N TYR A 222 18.48 -19.09 -11.59
CA TYR A 222 19.04 -19.64 -12.82
C TYR A 222 18.59 -21.09 -13.09
N GLY A 223 18.17 -21.37 -14.33
CA GLY A 223 18.34 -22.68 -14.94
C GLY A 223 17.32 -23.15 -15.99
N GLY A 224 17.07 -22.41 -17.08
CA GLY A 224 16.37 -23.00 -18.23
C GLY A 224 15.87 -22.02 -19.31
N LYS A 225 16.64 -21.92 -20.41
CA LYS A 225 16.34 -21.35 -21.74
C LYS A 225 15.13 -20.40 -21.87
N GLU A 226 15.42 -19.11 -22.00
CA GLU A 226 14.52 -18.05 -22.47
C GLU A 226 13.78 -18.46 -23.76
N LYS A 227 12.46 -18.29 -23.77
CA LYS A 227 11.65 -18.19 -24.98
C LYS A 227 11.03 -16.80 -25.01
N ASN A 228 11.41 -16.03 -26.03
CA ASN A 228 11.15 -14.59 -26.17
C ASN A 228 9.69 -14.28 -26.55
N LEU A 229 9.28 -13.07 -26.19
CA LEU A 229 8.06 -12.35 -26.62
C LEU A 229 7.79 -12.35 -28.13
N GLU A 230 8.75 -12.75 -28.96
CA GLU A 230 8.60 -12.95 -30.40
C GLU A 230 7.73 -14.19 -30.74
N GLU A 231 7.74 -15.26 -29.94
CA GLU A 231 6.89 -16.45 -30.17
C GLU A 231 5.39 -16.14 -29.90
N LEU A 232 5.09 -15.18 -29.02
CA LEU A 232 3.71 -14.73 -28.74
C LEU A 232 3.16 -13.81 -29.84
N ALA A 233 4.03 -13.02 -30.48
CA ALA A 233 3.66 -12.23 -31.66
C ALA A 233 3.39 -13.11 -32.90
N GLU A 234 4.04 -14.28 -33.01
CA GLU A 234 3.77 -15.25 -34.08
C GLU A 234 2.37 -15.90 -33.97
N ILE A 235 1.90 -16.20 -32.75
CA ILE A 235 0.58 -16.79 -32.49
C ILE A 235 -0.55 -15.80 -32.82
N GLN A 236 -0.35 -14.51 -32.57
CA GLN A 236 -1.34 -13.46 -32.87
C GLN A 236 -1.54 -13.21 -34.39
N ILE A 237 -0.54 -13.55 -35.21
CA ILE A 237 -0.60 -13.41 -36.68
C ILE A 237 -1.27 -14.63 -37.35
N GLU A 238 -1.21 -15.83 -36.75
CA GLU A 238 -1.84 -17.03 -37.32
C GLU A 238 -3.38 -16.99 -37.24
N ILE A 239 -3.95 -16.34 -36.23
CA ILE A 239 -5.39 -16.33 -35.97
C ILE A 239 -6.14 -15.32 -36.88
N SER A 240 -5.46 -14.31 -37.43
CA SER A 240 -6.09 -13.18 -38.13
C SER A 240 -6.19 -13.30 -39.66
N SER A 241 -5.81 -14.42 -40.30
CA SER A 241 -5.86 -14.49 -41.78
C SER A 241 -6.44 -15.78 -42.38
N SER A 242 -7.68 -15.70 -42.86
CA SER A 242 -8.22 -16.63 -43.87
C SER A 242 -7.68 -16.34 -45.29
N PRO A 243 -7.73 -17.31 -46.24
CA PRO A 243 -6.69 -17.47 -47.27
C PRO A 243 -7.03 -16.79 -48.60
N LYS A 244 -6.04 -16.10 -49.22
CA LYS A 244 -5.84 -15.90 -50.68
C LYS A 244 -4.81 -14.77 -50.98
N LYS A 245 -3.53 -14.95 -50.67
CA LYS A 245 -2.41 -14.20 -51.30
C LYS A 245 -1.16 -15.09 -51.35
N SER A 246 -0.42 -15.06 -52.46
CA SER A 246 0.70 -15.98 -52.73
C SER A 246 1.82 -15.82 -51.69
N LYS A 247 2.37 -16.95 -51.25
CA LYS A 247 3.31 -17.07 -50.10
C LYS A 247 4.52 -16.12 -50.18
N LYS A 248 5.01 -15.80 -51.38
CA LYS A 248 6.22 -15.00 -51.61
C LYS A 248 6.03 -13.50 -51.38
N THR A 249 4.88 -12.96 -51.75
CA THR A 249 4.52 -11.54 -51.50
C THR A 249 4.19 -11.32 -50.02
N ARG A 250 3.50 -12.30 -49.40
CA ARG A 250 3.22 -12.31 -47.95
C ARG A 250 4.48 -12.30 -47.09
N GLN A 251 5.53 -13.04 -47.47
CA GLN A 251 6.79 -13.06 -46.70
C GLN A 251 7.54 -11.72 -46.78
N LYS A 252 7.51 -11.03 -47.93
CA LYS A 252 8.21 -9.76 -48.10
C LYS A 252 7.51 -8.60 -47.36
N GLU A 253 6.17 -8.56 -47.38
CA GLU A 253 5.39 -7.60 -46.58
C GLU A 253 5.54 -7.85 -45.07
N LYS A 254 5.55 -9.13 -44.65
CA LYS A 254 5.83 -9.51 -43.24
C LYS A 254 7.22 -9.04 -42.79
N LEU A 255 8.25 -9.23 -43.61
CA LEU A 255 9.61 -8.82 -43.30
C LEU A 255 9.74 -7.30 -43.18
N ASN A 256 9.11 -6.55 -44.09
CA ASN A 256 9.14 -5.10 -44.07
C ASN A 256 8.41 -4.51 -42.84
N ASN A 257 7.23 -5.04 -42.50
CA ASN A 257 6.49 -4.60 -41.32
C ASN A 257 7.23 -4.93 -40.01
N ALA A 258 7.85 -6.11 -39.93
CA ALA A 258 8.69 -6.49 -38.80
C ALA A 258 9.91 -5.56 -38.67
N GLN A 259 10.55 -5.21 -39.77
CA GLN A 259 11.68 -4.29 -39.78
C GLN A 259 11.29 -2.89 -39.32
N GLU A 260 10.15 -2.36 -39.76
CA GLU A 260 9.63 -1.06 -39.30
C GLU A 260 9.28 -1.08 -37.81
N GLN A 261 8.72 -2.17 -37.31
CA GLN A 261 8.36 -2.32 -35.90
C GLN A 261 9.60 -2.41 -35.01
N ILE A 262 10.64 -3.15 -35.44
CA ILE A 262 11.94 -3.20 -34.77
C ILE A 262 12.57 -1.80 -34.69
N THR A 263 12.56 -1.05 -35.80
CA THR A 263 13.10 0.32 -35.80
C THR A 263 12.34 1.25 -34.86
N ARG A 264 11.01 1.14 -34.77
CA ARG A 264 10.21 1.92 -33.80
C ARG A 264 10.56 1.57 -32.36
N LEU A 265 10.62 0.29 -32.03
CA LEU A 265 10.96 -0.17 -30.68
C LEU A 265 12.38 0.22 -30.27
N GLN A 266 13.33 0.20 -31.21
CA GLN A 266 14.70 0.69 -30.96
C GLN A 266 14.72 2.19 -30.63
N ASN A 267 13.94 2.99 -31.36
CA ASN A 267 13.82 4.43 -31.08
C ASN A 267 13.14 4.70 -29.72
N GLU A 268 12.08 3.96 -29.39
CA GLU A 268 11.39 4.07 -28.10
C GLU A 268 12.31 3.68 -26.93
N LEU A 269 13.09 2.60 -27.08
CA LEU A 269 14.08 2.18 -26.10
C LEU A 269 15.16 3.25 -25.90
N GLU A 270 15.60 3.91 -26.96
CA GLU A 270 16.59 5.00 -26.88
C GLU A 270 16.01 6.23 -26.17
N ILE A 271 14.74 6.58 -26.43
CA ILE A 271 14.01 7.64 -25.71
C ILE A 271 13.94 7.33 -24.22
N GLU A 272 13.55 6.12 -23.82
CA GLU A 272 13.46 5.74 -22.41
C GLU A 272 14.82 5.68 -21.72
N LYS A 273 15.87 5.20 -22.40
CA LYS A 273 17.25 5.28 -21.89
C LYS A 273 17.67 6.72 -21.62
N ASN A 274 17.33 7.63 -22.52
CA ASN A 274 17.65 9.06 -22.36
C ASN A 274 16.88 9.69 -21.19
N LYS A 275 15.59 9.34 -21.00
CA LYS A 275 14.81 9.78 -19.84
C LYS A 275 15.40 9.26 -18.53
N ASN A 276 15.77 7.98 -18.48
CA ASN A 276 16.36 7.36 -17.29
C ASN A 276 17.70 8.03 -16.92
N ASN A 277 18.57 8.27 -17.91
CA ASN A 277 19.81 9.01 -17.70
C ASN A 277 19.57 10.43 -17.15
N LYS A 278 18.50 11.11 -17.59
CA LYS A 278 18.13 12.42 -17.05
C LYS A 278 17.65 12.33 -15.60
N LEU A 279 16.77 11.39 -15.28
CA LEU A 279 16.32 11.16 -13.89
C LEU A 279 17.47 10.81 -12.96
N GLN A 280 18.45 10.01 -13.41
CA GLN A 280 19.63 9.69 -12.61
C GLN A 280 20.46 10.92 -12.26
N LYS A 281 20.63 11.86 -13.20
CA LYS A 281 21.31 13.15 -12.94
C LYS A 281 20.52 13.99 -11.93
N GLU A 282 19.21 14.12 -12.11
CA GLU A 282 18.34 14.87 -11.19
C GLU A 282 18.36 14.28 -9.77
N LEU A 283 18.37 12.94 -9.65
CA LEU A 283 18.48 12.25 -8.37
C LEU A 283 19.81 12.54 -7.68
N GLU A 284 20.92 12.56 -8.43
CA GLU A 284 22.24 12.84 -7.88
C GLU A 284 22.38 14.30 -7.41
N GLU A 285 21.79 15.25 -8.15
CA GLU A 285 21.68 16.65 -7.70
C GLU A 285 20.87 16.77 -6.41
N LEU A 286 19.73 16.06 -6.31
CA LEU A 286 18.88 16.07 -5.12
C LEU A 286 19.61 15.48 -3.90
N LYS A 287 20.35 14.37 -4.07
CA LYS A 287 21.20 13.78 -3.03
C LYS A 287 22.25 14.76 -2.54
N ASN A 288 22.94 15.44 -3.46
CA ASN A 288 23.94 16.45 -3.11
C ASN A 288 23.33 17.64 -2.35
N LYS A 289 22.13 18.08 -2.73
CA LYS A 289 21.39 19.12 -2.01
C LYS A 289 21.01 18.66 -0.59
N TYR A 290 20.53 17.42 -0.44
CA TYR A 290 20.19 16.83 0.85
C TYR A 290 21.40 16.71 1.78
N VAL A 291 22.55 16.26 1.26
CA VAL A 291 23.81 16.19 2.03
C VAL A 291 24.25 17.57 2.52
N LYS A 292 24.22 18.59 1.65
CA LYS A 292 24.53 19.98 2.04
C LYS A 292 23.57 20.50 3.11
N GLN A 293 22.27 20.23 2.96
CA GLN A 293 21.27 20.66 3.94
C GLN A 293 21.49 19.99 5.30
N ASN A 294 21.80 18.69 5.32
CA ASN A 294 22.13 17.99 6.56
C ASN A 294 23.39 18.54 7.24
N GLN A 295 24.42 18.92 6.48
CA GLN A 295 25.61 19.56 7.04
C GLN A 295 25.28 20.92 7.68
N ILE A 296 24.44 21.73 7.02
CA ILE A 296 23.99 23.02 7.56
C ILE A 296 23.19 22.81 8.85
N THR A 297 22.21 21.89 8.84
CA THR A 297 21.39 21.58 10.02
C THR A 297 22.25 21.07 11.18
N LYS A 298 23.25 20.22 10.91
CA LYS A 298 24.17 19.72 11.94
C LYS A 298 25.00 20.85 12.56
N LYS A 299 25.49 21.80 11.75
CA LYS A 299 26.22 22.97 12.23
C LYS A 299 25.34 23.89 13.08
N TYR A 300 24.09 24.11 12.66
CA TYR A 300 23.11 24.90 13.42
C TYR A 300 22.82 24.27 14.79
N LEU A 301 22.55 22.97 14.85
CA LEU A 301 22.35 22.23 16.10
C LEU A 301 23.56 22.30 17.02
N GLN A 302 24.78 22.26 16.46
CA GLN A 302 25.99 22.35 17.25
C GLN A 302 26.18 23.75 17.85
N ASN A 303 25.85 24.80 17.11
CA ASN A 303 25.87 26.17 17.64
C ASN A 303 24.82 26.36 18.75
N GLN A 304 23.60 25.86 18.57
CA GLN A 304 22.56 25.92 19.61
C GLN A 304 22.98 25.20 20.89
N LYS A 305 23.67 24.05 20.78
CA LYS A 305 24.20 23.35 21.97
C LYS A 305 25.24 24.17 22.73
N VAL A 306 26.08 24.93 22.03
CA VAL A 306 27.06 25.82 22.67
C VAL A 306 26.35 26.94 23.40
N GLU A 307 25.38 27.58 22.75
CA GLU A 307 24.59 28.68 23.33
C GLU A 307 23.81 28.24 24.57
N VAL A 308 23.16 27.06 24.53
CA VAL A 308 22.50 26.47 25.71
C VAL A 308 23.50 26.25 26.86
N GLY A 309 24.68 25.71 26.57
CA GLY A 309 25.71 25.49 27.61
C GLY A 309 26.28 26.79 28.19
N GLU A 310 26.32 27.88 27.43
CA GLU A 310 26.68 29.21 27.95
C GLU A 310 25.59 29.79 28.85
N LEU A 311 24.32 29.64 28.46
CA LEU A 311 23.18 30.08 29.27
C LEU A 311 23.08 29.29 30.58
N GLU A 312 23.32 27.98 30.56
CA GLU A 312 23.37 27.13 31.76
C GLU A 312 24.43 27.63 32.75
N LYS A 313 25.64 27.96 32.27
CA LYS A 313 26.71 28.54 33.12
C LYS A 313 26.35 29.91 33.68
N GLN A 314 25.65 30.74 32.91
CA GLN A 314 25.19 32.05 33.40
C GLN A 314 24.14 31.90 34.49
N LEU A 315 23.22 30.94 34.34
CA LEU A 315 22.19 30.64 35.34
C LEU A 315 22.82 30.17 36.66
N GLU A 316 23.77 29.22 36.60
CA GLU A 316 24.47 28.71 37.78
C GLU A 316 25.21 29.84 38.54
N ASN A 317 25.88 30.74 37.83
CA ASN A 317 26.54 31.90 38.43
C ASN A 317 25.57 32.87 39.12
N LEU A 318 24.38 33.07 38.58
CA LEU A 318 23.34 33.91 39.20
C LEU A 318 22.83 33.28 40.50
N GLU A 319 22.54 31.98 40.49
CA GLU A 319 22.11 31.24 41.68
C GLU A 319 23.15 31.30 42.80
N PHE A 320 24.44 31.14 42.47
CA PHE A 320 25.53 31.28 43.44
C PHE A 320 25.61 32.69 44.04
N LYS A 321 25.39 33.73 43.22
CA LYS A 321 25.43 35.12 43.68
C LYS A 321 24.27 35.45 44.62
N ASP A 322 23.08 34.96 44.31
CA ASP A 322 21.90 35.13 45.17
C ASP A 322 22.05 34.37 46.49
N LEU A 323 22.60 33.16 46.47
CA LEU A 323 22.90 32.38 47.67
C LEU A 323 23.92 33.10 48.57
N LYS A 324 24.98 33.67 47.97
CA LYS A 324 26.00 34.45 48.68
C LYS A 324 25.40 35.70 49.34
N ASN A 325 24.61 36.47 48.60
CA ASN A 325 23.92 37.66 49.13
C ASN A 325 22.98 37.28 50.30
N HIS A 326 22.28 36.16 50.19
CA HIS A 326 21.40 35.67 51.26
C HIS A 326 22.17 35.26 52.52
N LEU A 327 23.37 34.68 52.37
CA LEU A 327 24.26 34.33 53.49
C LEU A 327 24.86 35.57 54.16
N GLU A 328 25.32 36.55 53.39
CA GLU A 328 25.89 37.80 53.92
C GLU A 328 24.84 38.59 54.72
N ASN A 329 23.60 38.68 54.23
CA ASN A 329 22.49 39.30 54.96
C ASN A 329 22.13 38.57 56.27
N LYS A 330 22.38 37.25 56.37
CA LYS A 330 22.18 36.50 57.62
C LYS A 330 23.29 36.72 58.64
N ILE A 331 24.51 37.01 58.18
CA ILE A 331 25.68 37.26 59.05
C ILE A 331 25.59 38.64 59.71
N GLU A 332 25.04 39.67 59.03
CA GLU A 332 24.83 41.00 59.62
C GLU A 332 23.77 41.04 60.74
N VAL A 333 22.89 40.04 60.82
CA VAL A 333 21.79 39.98 61.82
C VAL A 333 22.22 39.29 63.13
N VAL A 334 23.45 38.79 63.24
CA VAL A 334 23.96 38.23 64.50
C VAL A 334 24.49 39.37 65.38
N PRO A 335 23.87 39.67 66.54
CA PRO A 335 24.35 40.74 67.42
C PRO A 335 25.72 40.36 67.99
N LYS A 336 26.71 41.23 67.81
CA LYS A 336 27.98 41.13 68.55
C LYS A 336 27.67 41.24 70.04
N LYS A 337 27.75 40.12 70.75
CA LYS A 337 27.73 40.08 72.23
C LYS A 337 29.03 40.62 72.80
#